data_AF-A0A8D8ZBG4-F1
#
_entry.id   AF-A0A8D8ZBG4-F1
#
_cell.length_a   1.000
_cell.length_b   1.000
_cell.length_c   1.000
_cell.angle_alpha   90.00
_cell.angle_beta   90.00
_cell.angle_gamma   90.00
#
_symmetry.space_group_name_H-M   'P 1'
#
loop_
_entity.id
_entity.type
_entity.pdbx_description
1 polymer ?
#
loop_
_entity_poly.entity_id
_entity_poly.type
_entity_poly.pdbx_seq_one_letter_code
_entity_poly.pdbx_strand_id
1 'polypeptide(L)'
;TERVPSTKALMLGDLGRELSSSDLERREDQAEEAETAVGSGRLDNRLGAHVMAGGEVNMDLLIADLENDQTGKFYYLKPASKIKPFRYKIVPFDSVDKDNLCTISAEGFTGYRPLPTDNVFVPFQEWVDQYKKTKQLLQLKTFNDFQMMKFFYKWRNSLRWNRYQRSMAEISDRAFILDPDMQRALLDTHKVLAEVVEESFYEMYAPGLGKKPLEKVELKKFWDIQNARISKINKKIKKFRSNIIKMVLKMAKNSLARDGLSLVDEGPVTNIDDISPSPETSLRSKKERLSSDDFSQVFKKKKVCERLTRFLLRLDYIIQDTKKDL
;
A
#
# COMPACT_ATOMS: atom_id res chain seq x y z
N THR A 1 -3.53 -3.44 -32.80
CA THR A 1 -3.82 -4.07 -31.49
C THR A 1 -3.05 -3.30 -30.43
N GLU A 2 -3.57 -2.14 -30.05
CA GLU A 2 -2.89 -1.21 -29.15
C GLU A 2 -3.40 -1.35 -27.72
N ARG A 3 -2.44 -1.35 -26.79
CA ARG A 3 -2.61 -1.53 -25.35
C ARG A 3 -3.14 -0.24 -24.72
N VAL A 4 -4.25 -0.36 -23.98
CA VAL A 4 -4.79 0.70 -23.11
C VAL A 4 -3.95 0.79 -21.82
N PRO A 5 -3.43 1.96 -21.42
CA PRO A 5 -2.76 2.12 -20.12
C PRO A 5 -3.75 2.28 -18.96
N SER A 6 -3.42 1.60 -17.87
CA SER A 6 -4.17 1.48 -16.62
C SER A 6 -4.30 2.80 -15.85
N THR A 7 -5.55 3.18 -15.56
CA THR A 7 -6.01 4.36 -14.79
C THR A 7 -5.67 4.31 -13.29
N LYS A 8 -4.71 3.49 -12.88
CA LYS A 8 -4.40 3.19 -11.47
C LYS A 8 -3.26 4.02 -10.88
N ALA A 9 -2.49 4.75 -11.70
CA ALA A 9 -1.27 5.45 -11.27
C ALA A 9 -1.48 6.89 -10.77
N LEU A 10 -2.64 7.52 -11.04
CA LEU A 10 -2.84 8.96 -10.77
C LEU A 10 -3.55 9.29 -9.45
N MET A 11 -3.98 8.29 -8.67
CA MET A 11 -4.88 8.50 -7.52
C MET A 11 -4.26 8.16 -6.16
N LEU A 12 -2.93 8.00 -6.08
CA LEU A 12 -2.23 7.60 -4.84
C LEU A 12 -1.24 8.65 -4.30
N GLY A 13 -1.20 9.86 -4.84
CA GLY A 13 -0.18 10.86 -4.50
C GLY A 13 -0.44 11.73 -3.24
N ASP A 14 -1.70 11.94 -2.84
CA ASP A 14 -2.02 13.16 -2.04
C ASP A 14 -2.63 12.93 -0.64
N LEU A 15 -2.52 11.73 -0.07
CA LEU A 15 -3.03 11.47 1.28
C LEU A 15 -1.89 11.13 2.24
N GLY A 16 -1.13 12.16 2.65
CA GLY A 16 -0.11 12.01 3.69
C GLY A 16 0.88 13.17 3.78
N ARG A 17 0.42 14.41 4.00
CA ARG A 17 1.26 15.46 4.59
C ARG A 17 0.51 16.07 5.76
N GLU A 18 0.97 15.76 6.97
CA GLU A 18 0.68 16.58 8.14
C GLU A 18 1.36 17.93 7.89
N LEU A 19 0.55 19.00 7.85
CA LEU A 19 1.03 20.36 7.62
C LEU A 19 1.81 20.83 8.85
N SER A 20 3.04 21.29 8.62
CA SER A 20 3.91 21.88 9.65
C SER A 20 3.32 23.20 10.17
N SER A 21 3.55 23.54 11.44
CA SER A 21 3.15 24.84 12.03
C SER A 21 3.68 26.04 11.22
N SER A 22 4.85 25.88 10.57
CA SER A 22 5.44 26.88 9.68
C SER A 22 4.73 27.03 8.32
N ASP A 23 3.92 26.04 7.91
CA ASP A 23 3.08 26.12 6.70
C ASP A 23 1.72 26.77 6.98
N LEU A 24 1.30 26.83 8.25
CA LEU A 24 0.11 27.56 8.71
C LEU A 24 0.44 29.06 8.89
N GLU A 25 1.58 29.40 9.49
CA GLU A 25 2.02 30.80 9.64
C GLU A 25 2.26 31.46 8.28
N ARG A 26 2.88 30.77 7.31
CA ARG A 26 3.02 31.28 5.93
C ARG A 26 1.68 31.47 5.20
N ARG A 27 0.62 30.79 5.63
CA ARG A 27 -0.73 30.96 5.07
C ARG A 27 -1.50 32.10 5.70
N GLU A 28 -1.24 32.40 6.97
CA GLU A 28 -1.77 33.59 7.65
C GLU A 28 -1.09 34.86 7.14
N ASP A 29 0.22 34.84 6.94
CA ASP A 29 0.97 35.97 6.33
C ASP A 29 0.52 36.23 4.87
N GLN A 30 0.26 35.17 4.10
CA GLN A 30 -0.28 35.29 2.73
C GLN A 30 -1.76 35.69 2.70
N ALA A 31 -2.51 35.46 3.78
CA ALA A 31 -3.88 35.93 3.92
C ALA A 31 -3.92 37.43 4.31
N GLU A 32 -3.01 37.89 5.17
CA GLU A 32 -2.86 39.32 5.49
C GLU A 32 -2.32 40.14 4.31
N GLU A 33 -1.40 39.61 3.51
CA GLU A 33 -0.98 40.24 2.24
C GLU A 33 -2.12 40.29 1.21
N ALA A 34 -3.00 39.29 1.19
CA ALA A 34 -4.18 39.28 0.33
C ALA A 34 -5.27 40.28 0.79
N GLU A 35 -5.41 40.53 2.08
CA GLU A 35 -6.33 41.55 2.62
C GLU A 35 -5.80 42.98 2.42
N THR A 36 -4.49 43.19 2.49
CA THR A 36 -3.88 44.52 2.28
C THR A 36 -3.77 44.90 0.79
N ALA A 37 -3.67 43.95 -0.13
CA ALA A 37 -3.67 44.21 -1.57
C ALA A 37 -5.03 44.65 -2.15
N VAL A 38 -6.13 44.48 -1.40
CA VAL A 38 -7.49 44.91 -1.79
C VAL A 38 -7.65 46.45 -1.75
N GLY A 39 -6.68 47.19 -1.20
CA GLY A 39 -6.75 48.64 -1.00
C GLY A 39 -6.38 49.55 -2.20
N SER A 40 -5.96 49.02 -3.36
CA SER A 40 -5.34 49.86 -4.41
C SER A 40 -5.91 49.75 -5.84
N GLY A 41 -7.05 49.08 -6.02
CA GLY A 41 -7.74 49.03 -7.32
C GLY A 41 -9.15 49.58 -7.17
N ARG A 42 -9.48 50.65 -7.89
CA ARG A 42 -10.81 51.29 -7.91
C ARG A 42 -11.86 50.32 -8.48
N LEU A 43 -12.29 49.36 -7.66
CA LEU A 43 -13.40 48.45 -7.93
C LEU A 43 -14.71 49.18 -7.61
N ASP A 44 -15.66 49.14 -8.54
CA ASP A 44 -17.00 49.69 -8.36
C ASP A 44 -17.59 49.16 -7.03
N ASN A 45 -17.91 50.08 -6.10
CA ASN A 45 -18.48 49.84 -4.76
C ASN A 45 -19.79 49.00 -4.72
N ARG A 46 -20.29 48.52 -5.87
CA ARG A 46 -21.49 47.67 -6.00
C ARG A 46 -21.19 46.17 -6.02
N LEU A 47 -19.97 45.75 -6.33
CA LEU A 47 -19.57 44.32 -6.36
C LEU A 47 -19.68 43.63 -5.00
N GLY A 48 -19.56 44.39 -3.89
CA GLY A 48 -19.75 43.88 -2.54
C GLY A 48 -21.17 43.37 -2.25
N ALA A 49 -22.19 43.81 -3.01
CA ALA A 49 -23.58 43.39 -2.80
C ALA A 49 -23.90 41.99 -3.36
N HIS A 50 -23.09 41.49 -4.30
CA HIS A 50 -23.31 40.18 -4.92
C HIS A 50 -22.53 39.06 -4.24
N VAL A 51 -21.66 39.37 -3.28
CA VAL A 51 -20.78 38.41 -2.62
C VAL A 51 -21.39 37.98 -1.29
N MET A 52 -21.73 36.70 -1.19
CA MET A 52 -22.17 36.05 0.04
C MET A 52 -20.96 35.79 0.96
N ALA A 53 -21.23 35.60 2.26
CA ALA A 53 -20.22 35.17 3.23
C ALA A 53 -19.47 33.92 2.72
N GLY A 54 -18.15 34.04 2.48
CA GLY A 54 -17.29 33.00 1.90
C GLY A 54 -16.81 33.26 0.45
N GLY A 55 -17.13 34.42 -0.12
CA GLY A 55 -16.67 34.81 -1.46
C GLY A 55 -17.44 34.11 -2.59
N GLU A 56 -18.58 33.48 -2.30
CA GLU A 56 -19.49 32.91 -3.31
C GLU A 56 -20.45 34.00 -3.83
N VAL A 57 -20.79 33.96 -5.11
CA VAL A 57 -21.68 34.96 -5.71
C VAL A 57 -23.12 34.54 -5.56
N ASN A 58 -23.99 35.45 -5.12
CA ASN A 58 -25.43 35.27 -5.20
C ASN A 58 -25.88 35.44 -6.66
N MET A 59 -26.04 34.32 -7.35
CA MET A 59 -26.41 34.32 -8.77
C MET A 59 -27.80 34.92 -9.00
N ASP A 60 -28.75 34.86 -8.04
CA ASP A 60 -30.08 35.47 -8.21
C ASP A 60 -29.98 37.01 -8.28
N LEU A 61 -29.10 37.61 -7.47
CA LEU A 61 -28.85 39.06 -7.48
C LEU A 61 -28.06 39.50 -8.72
N LEU A 62 -27.08 38.69 -9.15
CA LEU A 62 -26.30 38.97 -10.35
C LEU A 62 -27.15 38.87 -11.62
N ILE A 63 -28.10 37.94 -11.68
CA ILE A 63 -29.05 37.86 -12.81
C ILE A 63 -29.94 39.10 -12.86
N ALA A 64 -30.49 39.54 -11.72
CA ALA A 64 -31.33 40.74 -11.66
C ALA A 64 -30.58 42.01 -12.08
N ASP A 65 -29.30 42.14 -11.74
CA ASP A 65 -28.49 43.28 -12.15
C ASP A 65 -28.15 43.24 -13.65
N LEU A 66 -27.81 42.06 -14.18
CA LEU A 66 -27.53 41.88 -15.62
C LEU A 66 -28.77 42.01 -16.51
N GLU A 67 -29.98 41.73 -16.00
CA GLU A 67 -31.25 41.96 -16.72
C GLU A 67 -31.57 43.46 -16.88
N ASN A 68 -31.10 44.30 -15.95
CA ASN A 68 -31.36 45.75 -15.95
C ASN A 68 -30.23 46.57 -16.61
N ASP A 69 -29.09 45.95 -16.89
CA ASP A 69 -27.91 46.62 -17.42
C ASP A 69 -27.95 46.76 -18.96
N GLN A 70 -28.00 47.99 -19.45
CA GLN A 70 -27.83 48.33 -20.87
C GLN A 70 -26.35 48.59 -21.25
N THR A 71 -25.45 48.55 -20.26
CA THR A 71 -24.08 49.05 -20.35
C THR A 71 -23.08 48.03 -20.92
N GLY A 72 -23.51 46.79 -21.22
CA GLY A 72 -22.62 45.74 -21.76
C GLY A 72 -21.52 45.28 -20.81
N LYS A 73 -21.69 45.45 -19.49
CA LYS A 73 -20.73 44.98 -18.49
C LYS A 73 -20.66 43.45 -18.48
N PHE A 74 -19.46 42.90 -18.25
CA PHE A 74 -19.24 41.46 -18.14
C PHE A 74 -18.34 41.14 -16.95
N TYR A 75 -18.55 39.95 -16.36
CA TYR A 75 -17.83 39.47 -15.20
C TYR A 75 -17.08 38.17 -15.51
N TYR A 76 -15.87 38.05 -14.98
CA TYR A 76 -15.11 36.80 -14.99
C TYR A 76 -15.53 35.93 -13.81
N LEU A 77 -15.83 34.67 -14.09
CA LEU A 77 -16.33 33.70 -13.14
C LEU A 77 -15.36 32.52 -13.00
N LYS A 78 -15.16 32.07 -11.76
CA LYS A 78 -14.45 30.82 -11.43
C LYS A 78 -15.39 29.87 -10.69
N PRO A 79 -15.46 28.58 -11.06
CA PRO A 79 -16.27 27.61 -10.31
C PRO A 79 -15.81 27.51 -8.84
N ALA A 80 -16.71 27.77 -7.89
CA ALA A 80 -16.43 27.71 -6.46
C ALA A 80 -16.39 26.27 -5.94
N SER A 81 -17.12 25.35 -6.58
CA SER A 81 -17.20 23.94 -6.22
C SER A 81 -17.21 23.06 -7.46
N LYS A 82 -16.47 21.94 -7.40
CA LYS A 82 -16.53 20.89 -8.43
C LYS A 82 -17.77 20.00 -8.32
N ILE A 83 -18.51 20.10 -7.21
CA ILE A 83 -19.60 19.18 -6.85
C ILE A 83 -20.97 19.81 -7.07
N LYS A 84 -21.13 21.10 -6.73
CA LYS A 84 -22.40 21.82 -6.88
C LYS A 84 -22.37 22.64 -8.17
N PRO A 85 -23.30 22.41 -9.11
CA PRO A 85 -23.37 23.17 -10.35
C PRO A 85 -23.79 24.63 -10.06
N PHE A 86 -23.43 25.53 -10.97
CA PHE A 86 -23.76 26.97 -10.93
C PHE A 86 -23.32 27.74 -9.68
N ARG A 87 -22.29 27.26 -8.98
CA ARG A 87 -21.61 28.04 -7.93
C ARG A 87 -20.35 28.67 -8.49
N TYR A 88 -20.36 29.99 -8.58
CA TYR A 88 -19.24 30.76 -9.11
C TYR A 88 -18.74 31.82 -8.11
N LYS A 89 -17.48 32.21 -8.29
CA LYS A 89 -16.85 33.37 -7.66
C LYS A 89 -16.52 34.39 -8.75
N ILE A 90 -16.79 35.67 -8.53
CA ILE A 90 -16.31 36.74 -9.40
C ILE A 90 -14.83 36.95 -9.08
N VAL A 91 -14.00 36.98 -10.12
CA VAL A 91 -12.55 37.02 -9.98
C VAL A 91 -11.99 38.14 -10.87
N PRO A 92 -11.03 38.96 -10.39
CA PRO A 92 -10.34 39.93 -11.24
C PRO A 92 -9.58 39.23 -12.38
N PHE A 93 -9.38 39.92 -13.51
CA PHE A 93 -8.72 39.37 -14.71
C PHE A 93 -7.38 38.67 -14.40
N ASP A 94 -6.59 39.23 -13.47
CA ASP A 94 -5.25 38.73 -13.13
C ASP A 94 -5.24 37.36 -12.43
N SER A 95 -6.39 36.92 -11.89
CA SER A 95 -6.51 35.66 -11.12
C SER A 95 -7.38 34.62 -11.82
N VAL A 96 -7.62 34.80 -13.12
CA VAL A 96 -8.41 33.88 -13.95
C VAL A 96 -7.57 32.67 -14.38
N ASP A 97 -8.12 31.47 -14.17
CA ASP A 97 -7.51 30.23 -14.64
C ASP A 97 -7.62 30.15 -16.18
N LYS A 98 -6.48 30.24 -16.88
CA LYS A 98 -6.40 30.22 -18.36
C LYS A 98 -7.01 28.95 -18.99
N ASP A 99 -7.08 27.87 -18.22
CA ASP A 99 -7.61 26.58 -18.66
C ASP A 99 -9.12 26.39 -18.44
N ASN A 100 -9.79 27.29 -17.72
CA ASN A 100 -11.25 27.23 -17.51
C ASN A 100 -11.81 28.64 -17.32
N LEU A 101 -11.76 29.43 -18.38
CA LEU A 101 -12.26 30.79 -18.39
C LEU A 101 -13.79 30.76 -18.54
N CYS A 102 -14.52 31.30 -17.57
CA CYS A 102 -15.96 31.52 -17.68
C CYS A 102 -16.24 33.01 -17.59
N THR A 103 -17.11 33.53 -18.45
CA THR A 103 -17.57 34.91 -18.41
C THR A 103 -19.09 34.97 -18.49
N ILE A 104 -19.68 35.98 -17.87
CA ILE A 104 -21.11 36.26 -17.95
C ILE A 104 -21.33 37.74 -18.28
N SER A 105 -22.20 38.00 -19.24
CA SER A 105 -22.65 39.34 -19.64
C SER A 105 -24.17 39.34 -19.82
N ALA A 106 -24.74 40.51 -20.08
CA ALA A 106 -26.16 40.66 -20.44
C ALA A 106 -26.52 39.91 -21.75
N GLU A 107 -25.54 39.64 -22.62
CA GLU A 107 -25.75 38.91 -23.87
C GLU A 107 -25.72 37.39 -23.66
N GLY A 108 -24.86 36.90 -22.75
CA GLY A 108 -24.80 35.48 -22.48
C GLY A 108 -23.65 35.03 -21.58
N PHE A 109 -23.62 33.72 -21.37
CA PHE A 109 -22.57 33.03 -20.66
C PHE A 109 -21.61 32.40 -21.66
N THR A 110 -20.31 32.66 -21.50
CA THR A 110 -19.27 32.04 -22.33
C THR A 110 -18.35 31.20 -21.47
N GLY A 111 -18.27 29.90 -21.77
CA GLY A 111 -17.30 28.98 -21.18
C GLY A 111 -16.22 28.60 -22.19
N TYR A 112 -14.96 28.92 -21.88
CA TYR A 112 -13.79 28.49 -22.63
C TYR A 112 -13.12 27.31 -21.89
N ARG A 113 -13.01 26.17 -22.59
CA ARG A 113 -12.27 25.00 -22.10
C ARG A 113 -11.29 24.53 -23.19
N PRO A 114 -9.99 24.38 -22.89
CA PRO A 114 -8.97 24.11 -23.89
C PRO A 114 -9.11 22.84 -24.73
N LEU A 115 -9.87 21.81 -24.34
CA LEU A 115 -10.05 20.55 -25.11
C LEU A 115 -11.34 19.78 -24.71
N PRO A 116 -11.96 18.96 -25.58
CA PRO A 116 -12.00 18.96 -27.05
C PRO A 116 -13.37 19.47 -27.59
N THR A 117 -14.14 20.20 -26.77
CA THR A 117 -15.51 20.62 -27.09
C THR A 117 -15.58 22.12 -27.02
N ASP A 118 -16.18 22.68 -28.07
CA ASP A 118 -16.19 24.08 -28.46
C ASP A 118 -16.39 25.08 -27.33
N ASN A 119 -15.92 26.31 -27.56
CA ASN A 119 -16.30 27.47 -26.77
C ASN A 119 -17.83 27.53 -26.70
N VAL A 120 -18.39 27.26 -25.53
CA VAL A 120 -19.84 27.18 -25.37
C VAL A 120 -20.32 28.58 -25.02
N PHE A 121 -20.97 29.23 -25.99
CA PHE A 121 -21.78 30.42 -25.76
C PHE A 121 -23.22 29.99 -25.54
N VAL A 122 -23.79 30.37 -24.39
CA VAL A 122 -25.20 30.16 -24.07
C VAL A 122 -25.85 31.55 -23.95
N PRO A 123 -26.90 31.85 -24.74
CA PRO A 123 -27.65 33.08 -24.59
C PRO A 123 -28.13 33.28 -23.14
N PHE A 124 -28.13 34.54 -22.68
CA PHE A 124 -28.41 34.85 -21.27
C PHE A 124 -29.72 34.24 -20.77
N GLN A 125 -30.80 34.35 -21.56
CA GLN A 125 -32.12 33.80 -21.20
C GLN A 125 -32.12 32.27 -21.08
N GLU A 126 -31.45 31.57 -22.00
CA GLU A 126 -31.33 30.10 -21.93
C GLU A 126 -30.52 29.65 -20.71
N TRP A 127 -29.46 30.41 -20.39
CA TRP A 127 -28.63 30.14 -19.22
C TRP A 127 -29.42 30.35 -17.91
N VAL A 128 -30.22 31.41 -17.82
CA VAL A 128 -31.10 31.67 -16.66
C VAL A 128 -32.14 30.54 -16.50
N ASP A 129 -32.71 30.04 -17.58
CA ASP A 129 -33.65 28.92 -17.56
C ASP A 129 -32.99 27.61 -17.09
N GLN A 130 -31.78 27.33 -17.56
CA GLN A 130 -30.99 26.18 -17.09
C GLN A 130 -30.66 26.30 -15.60
N TYR A 131 -30.32 27.50 -15.14
CA TYR A 131 -30.07 27.78 -13.73
C TYR A 131 -31.32 27.53 -12.87
N LYS A 132 -32.49 28.05 -13.27
CA LYS A 132 -33.77 27.85 -12.58
C LYS A 132 -34.15 26.37 -12.50
N LYS A 133 -34.06 25.64 -13.61
CA LYS A 133 -34.32 24.18 -13.66
C LYS A 133 -33.38 23.41 -12.74
N THR A 134 -32.09 23.75 -12.73
CA THR A 134 -31.10 23.10 -11.87
C THR A 134 -31.35 23.38 -10.39
N LYS A 135 -31.76 24.61 -10.04
CA LYS A 135 -32.14 24.99 -8.68
C LYS A 135 -33.34 24.16 -8.19
N GLN A 136 -34.36 23.98 -9.03
CA GLN A 136 -35.51 23.12 -8.72
C GLN A 136 -35.11 21.65 -8.54
N LEU A 137 -34.23 21.12 -9.40
CA LEU A 137 -33.73 19.74 -9.27
C LEU A 137 -32.95 19.53 -7.96
N LEU A 138 -32.12 20.50 -7.57
CA LEU A 138 -31.35 20.41 -6.31
C LEU A 138 -32.23 20.51 -5.06
N GLN A 139 -33.44 21.07 -5.14
CA GLN A 139 -34.41 21.12 -4.03
C GLN A 139 -35.10 19.77 -3.79
N LEU A 140 -35.11 18.87 -4.78
CA LEU A 140 -35.68 17.54 -4.60
C LEU A 140 -34.85 16.74 -3.58
N LYS A 141 -35.54 16.13 -2.61
CA LYS A 141 -34.93 15.36 -1.51
C LYS A 141 -33.98 14.28 -2.02
N THR A 142 -34.29 13.64 -3.14
CA THR A 142 -33.45 12.60 -3.76
C THR A 142 -32.05 13.09 -4.10
N PHE A 143 -31.90 14.30 -4.64
CA PHE A 143 -30.59 14.84 -5.01
C PHE A 143 -29.78 15.31 -3.80
N ASN A 144 -30.46 15.83 -2.77
CA ASN A 144 -29.81 16.20 -1.51
C ASN A 144 -29.29 14.94 -0.77
N ASP A 145 -30.14 13.92 -0.64
CA ASP A 145 -29.80 12.66 0.02
C ASP A 145 -28.76 11.86 -0.79
N PHE A 146 -28.78 11.95 -2.12
CA PHE A 146 -27.82 11.28 -2.99
C PHE A 146 -26.37 11.69 -2.71
N GLN A 147 -26.12 12.96 -2.38
CA GLN A 147 -24.76 13.41 -2.03
C GLN A 147 -24.26 12.69 -0.77
N MET A 148 -25.08 12.70 0.28
CA MET A 148 -24.78 12.01 1.54
C MET A 148 -24.59 10.50 1.33
N MET A 149 -25.49 9.88 0.56
CA MET A 149 -25.42 8.48 0.22
C MET A 149 -24.15 8.14 -0.56
N LYS A 150 -23.75 8.97 -1.53
CA LYS A 150 -22.51 8.81 -2.30
C LYS A 150 -21.27 8.89 -1.40
N PHE A 151 -21.23 9.85 -0.47
CA PHE A 151 -20.14 9.94 0.51
C PHE A 151 -20.10 8.72 1.43
N PHE A 152 -21.26 8.28 1.93
CA PHE A 152 -21.37 7.09 2.76
C PHE A 152 -20.91 5.82 2.02
N TYR A 153 -21.32 5.63 0.75
CA TYR A 153 -20.87 4.51 -0.06
C TYR A 153 -19.35 4.54 -0.29
N LYS A 154 -18.78 5.71 -0.60
CA LYS A 154 -17.33 5.86 -0.74
C LYS A 154 -16.60 5.53 0.56
N TRP A 155 -17.08 6.05 1.70
CA TRP A 155 -16.51 5.78 3.00
C TRP A 155 -16.59 4.30 3.36
N ARG A 156 -17.77 3.68 3.19
CA ARG A 156 -17.98 2.24 3.42
C ARG A 156 -17.06 1.39 2.56
N ASN A 157 -16.91 1.73 1.28
CA ASN A 157 -16.04 1.00 0.36
C ASN A 157 -14.56 1.20 0.73
N SER A 158 -14.16 2.39 1.15
CA SER A 158 -12.81 2.66 1.66
C SER A 158 -12.52 1.83 2.92
N LEU A 159 -13.45 1.77 3.87
CA LEU A 159 -13.32 0.91 5.05
C LEU A 159 -13.20 -0.57 4.70
N ARG A 160 -14.03 -1.07 3.78
CA ARG A 160 -13.96 -2.45 3.30
C ARG A 160 -12.63 -2.75 2.63
N TRP A 161 -12.16 -1.84 1.78
CA TRP A 161 -10.86 -1.95 1.12
C TRP A 161 -9.73 -1.96 2.14
N ASN A 162 -9.75 -1.07 3.14
CA ASN A 162 -8.75 -1.04 4.19
C ASN A 162 -8.74 -2.32 5.03
N ARG A 163 -9.91 -2.88 5.36
CA ARG A 163 -10.01 -4.18 6.04
C ARG A 163 -9.42 -5.30 5.18
N TYR A 164 -9.79 -5.35 3.91
CA TYR A 164 -9.27 -6.34 2.96
C TYR A 164 -7.74 -6.24 2.82
N GLN A 165 -7.19 -5.04 2.67
CA GLN A 165 -5.75 -4.81 2.57
C GLN A 165 -5.01 -5.22 3.84
N ARG A 166 -5.57 -4.93 5.03
CA ARG A 166 -5.00 -5.39 6.30
C ARG A 166 -4.99 -6.91 6.39
N SER A 167 -6.11 -7.58 6.09
CA SER A 167 -6.17 -9.04 6.10
C SER A 167 -5.22 -9.66 5.07
N MET A 168 -5.09 -9.08 3.88
CA MET A 168 -4.12 -9.54 2.87
C MET A 168 -2.68 -9.39 3.36
N ALA A 169 -2.34 -8.27 3.99
CA ALA A 169 -1.02 -8.06 4.58
C ALA A 169 -0.73 -9.06 5.72
N GLU A 170 -1.70 -9.32 6.61
CA GLU A 170 -1.56 -10.29 7.69
C GLU A 170 -1.38 -11.72 7.17
N ILE A 171 -2.14 -12.12 6.15
CA ILE A 171 -2.01 -13.43 5.51
C ILE A 171 -0.65 -13.54 4.83
N SER A 172 -0.21 -12.52 4.09
CA SER A 172 1.10 -12.50 3.43
C SER A 172 2.26 -12.62 4.42
N ASP A 173 2.14 -11.99 5.60
CA ASP A 173 3.15 -12.06 6.65
C ASP A 173 3.19 -13.46 7.30
N ARG A 174 2.03 -14.04 7.62
CA ARG A 174 1.93 -15.30 8.36
C ARG A 174 2.02 -16.56 7.49
N ALA A 175 1.55 -16.52 6.25
CA ALA A 175 1.51 -17.68 5.38
C ALA A 175 2.86 -17.89 4.68
N PHE A 176 3.61 -18.89 5.13
CA PHE A 176 4.90 -19.28 4.52
C PHE A 176 4.75 -19.74 3.06
N ILE A 177 3.57 -20.24 2.68
CA ILE A 177 3.27 -20.73 1.32
C ILE A 177 3.27 -19.59 0.30
N LEU A 178 2.99 -18.36 0.72
CA LEU A 178 2.97 -17.20 -0.17
C LEU A 178 4.37 -16.66 -0.48
N ASP A 179 5.37 -16.97 0.36
CA ASP A 179 6.76 -16.61 0.07
C ASP A 179 7.42 -17.70 -0.76
N PRO A 180 7.83 -17.42 -2.01
CA PRO A 180 8.35 -18.45 -2.90
C PRO A 180 9.64 -19.11 -2.40
N ASP A 181 10.45 -18.43 -1.57
CA ASP A 181 11.67 -19.05 -1.03
C ASP A 181 11.36 -19.99 0.14
N MET A 182 10.46 -19.59 1.04
CA MET A 182 10.01 -20.44 2.16
C MET A 182 9.18 -21.62 1.66
N GLN A 183 8.33 -21.41 0.66
CA GLN A 183 7.52 -22.45 0.02
C GLN A 183 8.42 -23.52 -0.61
N ARG A 184 9.44 -23.12 -1.39
CA ARG A 184 10.38 -24.06 -1.99
C ARG A 184 11.13 -24.86 -0.93
N ALA A 185 11.64 -24.19 0.11
CA ALA A 185 12.32 -24.86 1.21
C ALA A 185 11.40 -25.85 1.94
N LEU A 186 10.13 -25.52 2.15
CA LEU A 186 9.15 -26.41 2.76
C LEU A 186 8.89 -27.65 1.89
N LEU A 187 8.63 -27.46 0.60
CA LEU A 187 8.37 -28.55 -0.35
C LEU A 187 9.58 -29.47 -0.50
N ASP A 188 10.78 -28.91 -0.61
CA ASP A 188 12.01 -29.69 -0.71
C ASP A 188 12.29 -30.44 0.60
N THR A 189 11.96 -29.88 1.76
CA THR A 189 12.02 -30.62 3.04
C THR A 189 11.09 -31.84 3.01
N HIS A 190 9.84 -31.65 2.56
CA HIS A 190 8.87 -32.74 2.43
C HIS A 190 9.32 -33.84 1.46
N LYS A 191 9.92 -33.48 0.31
CA LYS A 191 10.44 -34.46 -0.64
C LYS A 191 11.51 -35.34 0.00
N VAL A 192 12.47 -34.74 0.69
CA VAL A 192 13.54 -35.52 1.31
C VAL A 192 13.05 -36.30 2.52
N LEU A 193 12.04 -35.80 3.25
CA LEU A 193 11.37 -36.57 4.30
C LEU A 193 10.67 -37.81 3.72
N ALA A 194 9.98 -37.68 2.59
CA ALA A 194 9.36 -38.82 1.92
C ALA A 194 10.39 -39.88 1.53
N GLU A 195 11.55 -39.47 0.99
CA GLU A 195 12.66 -40.40 0.68
C GLU A 195 13.18 -41.13 1.92
N VAL A 196 13.20 -40.49 3.09
CA VAL A 196 13.64 -41.12 4.34
C VAL A 196 12.58 -42.09 4.88
N VAL A 197 11.30 -41.76 4.75
CA VAL A 197 10.18 -42.60 5.21
C VAL A 197 10.07 -43.88 4.38
N GLU A 198 10.37 -43.83 3.09
CA GLU A 198 10.37 -45.02 2.22
C GLU A 198 11.53 -45.99 2.50
N GLU A 199 12.57 -45.56 3.24
CA GLU A 199 13.74 -46.39 3.51
C GLU A 199 13.54 -47.27 4.75
N SER A 200 13.55 -48.59 4.55
CA SER A 200 13.55 -49.54 5.65
C SER A 200 14.87 -49.53 6.44
N PHE A 201 14.76 -49.55 7.78
CA PHE A 201 15.87 -49.72 8.72
C PHE A 201 16.48 -51.12 8.73
N TYR A 202 15.76 -52.11 8.21
CA TYR A 202 16.19 -53.50 8.16
C TYR A 202 16.29 -53.99 6.71
N GLU A 203 17.33 -54.76 6.43
CA GLU A 203 17.53 -55.37 5.12
C GLU A 203 16.95 -56.79 5.13
N MET A 204 15.88 -57.02 4.36
CA MET A 204 15.24 -58.35 4.20
C MET A 204 15.91 -59.21 3.13
N TYR A 205 16.77 -58.63 2.29
CA TYR A 205 17.35 -59.26 1.12
C TYR A 205 18.87 -59.36 1.23
N ALA A 206 19.44 -60.46 0.73
CA ALA A 206 20.88 -60.64 0.77
C ALA A 206 21.59 -59.59 -0.12
N PRO A 207 22.60 -58.84 0.39
CA PRO A 207 23.33 -57.90 -0.42
C PRO A 207 24.09 -58.64 -1.54
N GLY A 208 23.80 -58.29 -2.81
CA GLY A 208 24.50 -58.85 -3.99
C GLY A 208 23.90 -60.13 -4.59
N LEU A 209 22.91 -60.75 -3.97
CA LEU A 209 22.10 -61.82 -4.57
C LEU A 209 20.66 -61.31 -4.70
N GLY A 210 20.28 -60.85 -5.89
CA GLY A 210 19.00 -60.18 -6.15
C GLY A 210 17.81 -60.80 -5.41
N LYS A 211 16.99 -59.96 -4.76
CA LYS A 211 15.72 -60.24 -4.05
C LYS A 211 15.52 -61.65 -3.46
N LYS A 212 16.57 -62.31 -2.96
CA LYS A 212 16.42 -63.56 -2.21
C LYS A 212 16.27 -63.22 -0.72
N PRO A 213 15.19 -63.66 -0.07
CA PRO A 213 15.00 -63.43 1.37
C PRO A 213 16.10 -64.12 2.17
N LEU A 214 16.53 -63.51 3.29
CA LEU A 214 17.51 -64.11 4.22
C LEU A 214 16.90 -65.32 4.96
N GLU A 215 16.75 -66.46 4.30
CA GLU A 215 16.16 -67.64 4.94
C GLU A 215 17.18 -68.48 5.74
N LYS A 216 18.49 -68.36 5.48
CA LYS A 216 19.53 -69.21 6.11
C LYS A 216 20.88 -68.51 6.26
N VAL A 217 20.93 -67.41 7.02
CA VAL A 217 22.18 -66.68 7.30
C VAL A 217 22.60 -66.91 8.74
N GLU A 218 23.89 -67.20 8.95
CA GLU A 218 24.50 -67.30 10.28
C GLU A 218 24.28 -66.00 11.07
N LEU A 219 23.94 -66.09 12.36
CA LEU A 219 23.54 -64.92 13.17
C LEU A 219 24.58 -63.79 13.14
N LYS A 220 25.88 -64.12 13.14
CA LYS A 220 26.96 -63.14 13.01
C LYS A 220 26.91 -62.38 11.69
N LYS A 221 26.72 -63.10 10.57
CA LYS A 221 26.60 -62.50 9.24
C LYS A 221 25.34 -61.65 9.11
N PHE A 222 24.24 -62.05 9.74
CA PHE A 222 23.03 -61.24 9.80
C PHE A 222 23.29 -59.93 10.56
N TRP A 223 23.92 -60.00 11.72
CA TRP A 223 24.29 -58.83 12.52
C TRP A 223 25.18 -57.86 11.73
N ASP A 224 26.19 -58.37 11.01
CA ASP A 224 27.06 -57.55 10.19
C ASP A 224 26.31 -56.86 9.03
N ILE A 225 25.37 -57.57 8.39
CA ILE A 225 24.52 -57.02 7.32
C ILE A 225 23.61 -55.91 7.87
N GLN A 226 22.95 -56.13 9.01
CA GLN A 226 22.07 -55.12 9.62
C GLN A 226 22.88 -53.91 10.09
N ASN A 227 24.05 -54.10 10.71
CA ASN A 227 24.91 -52.98 11.10
C ASN A 227 25.44 -52.20 9.91
N ALA A 228 25.76 -52.88 8.80
CA ALA A 228 26.13 -52.22 7.56
C ALA A 228 24.96 -51.39 6.99
N ARG A 229 23.72 -51.90 7.06
CA ARG A 229 22.50 -51.18 6.65
C ARG A 229 22.27 -49.95 7.52
N ILE A 230 22.28 -50.11 8.84
CA ILE A 230 22.13 -49.02 9.81
C ILE A 230 23.21 -47.95 9.59
N SER A 231 24.46 -48.35 9.34
CA SER A 231 25.55 -47.41 9.03
C SER A 231 25.30 -46.62 7.74
N LYS A 232 24.77 -47.26 6.69
CA LYS A 232 24.38 -46.56 5.44
C LYS A 232 23.23 -45.58 5.67
N ILE A 233 22.19 -45.98 6.39
CA ILE A 233 21.04 -45.12 6.71
C ILE A 233 21.49 -43.94 7.56
N ASN A 234 22.32 -44.16 8.60
CA ASN A 234 22.88 -43.09 9.42
C ASN A 234 23.69 -42.09 8.58
N LYS A 235 24.47 -42.55 7.60
CA LYS A 235 25.16 -41.65 6.65
C LYS A 235 24.17 -40.86 5.80
N LYS A 236 23.09 -41.47 5.31
CA LYS A 236 22.01 -40.77 4.59
C LYS A 236 21.31 -39.72 5.47
N ILE A 237 20.96 -40.05 6.72
CA ILE A 237 20.33 -39.12 7.67
C ILE A 237 21.27 -37.94 7.99
N LYS A 238 22.57 -38.18 8.17
CA LYS A 238 23.55 -37.09 8.35
C LYS A 238 23.59 -36.17 7.12
N LYS A 239 23.63 -36.74 5.91
CA LYS A 239 23.59 -35.96 4.66
C LYS A 239 22.30 -35.17 4.54
N PHE A 240 21.16 -35.76 4.90
CA PHE A 240 19.85 -35.12 4.96
C PHE A 240 19.86 -33.90 5.89
N ARG A 241 20.34 -34.06 7.13
CA ARG A 241 20.46 -32.95 8.08
C ARG A 241 21.30 -31.82 7.51
N SER A 242 22.45 -32.12 6.91
CA SER A 242 23.29 -31.11 6.27
C SER A 242 22.59 -30.41 5.09
N ASN A 243 21.78 -31.13 4.32
CA ASN A 243 21.02 -30.57 3.21
C ASN A 243 19.92 -29.62 3.69
N ILE A 244 19.14 -29.98 4.71
CA ILE A 244 18.12 -29.09 5.30
C ILE A 244 18.78 -27.82 5.82
N ILE A 245 19.86 -27.94 6.59
CA ILE A 245 20.56 -26.77 7.14
C ILE A 245 21.00 -25.83 6.02
N LYS A 246 21.62 -26.35 4.95
CA LYS A 246 22.04 -25.54 3.79
C LYS A 246 20.86 -24.87 3.09
N MET A 247 19.75 -25.57 2.93
CA MET A 247 18.55 -25.04 2.28
C MET A 247 17.89 -23.94 3.09
N VAL A 248 17.75 -24.15 4.41
CA VAL A 248 17.21 -23.15 5.34
C VAL A 248 18.10 -21.91 5.39
N LEU A 249 19.43 -22.09 5.44
CA LEU A 249 20.37 -20.96 5.39
C LEU A 249 20.29 -20.20 4.06
N LYS A 250 20.15 -20.91 2.94
CA LYS A 250 19.97 -20.28 1.62
C LYS A 250 18.66 -19.50 1.56
N MET A 251 17.56 -20.07 2.06
CA MET A 251 16.26 -19.40 2.15
C MET A 251 16.36 -18.15 3.03
N ALA A 252 16.95 -18.25 4.22
CA ALA A 252 17.10 -17.12 5.14
C ALA A 252 17.93 -15.99 4.51
N LYS A 253 19.04 -16.33 3.82
CA LYS A 253 19.84 -15.36 3.06
C LYS A 253 19.03 -14.66 1.98
N ASN A 254 18.26 -15.40 1.19
CA ASN A 254 17.46 -14.82 0.12
C ASN A 254 16.30 -13.96 0.67
N SER A 255 15.64 -14.41 1.73
CA SER A 255 14.57 -13.65 2.39
C SER A 255 15.08 -12.32 2.95
N LEU A 256 16.24 -12.34 3.62
CA LEU A 256 16.86 -11.12 4.15
C LEU A 256 17.31 -10.18 3.02
N ALA A 257 17.89 -10.72 1.95
CA ALA A 257 18.30 -9.92 0.79
C ALA A 257 17.12 -9.22 0.11
N ARG A 258 15.93 -9.85 0.03
CA ARG A 258 14.71 -9.21 -0.50
C ARG A 258 14.25 -8.02 0.33
N ASP A 259 14.44 -8.09 1.65
CA ASP A 259 14.09 -7.02 2.58
C ASP A 259 15.19 -5.95 2.72
N GLY A 260 16.26 -6.05 1.93
CA GLY A 260 17.41 -5.13 1.97
C GLY A 260 18.29 -5.31 3.21
N LEU A 261 18.17 -6.44 3.91
CA LEU A 261 18.89 -6.77 5.13
C LEU A 261 20.04 -7.75 4.82
N SER A 262 21.22 -7.48 5.37
CA SER A 262 22.35 -8.41 5.30
C SER A 262 22.44 -9.25 6.58
N LEU A 263 22.81 -10.53 6.45
CA LEU A 263 23.16 -11.41 7.57
C LEU A 263 24.47 -11.02 8.26
N VAL A 264 25.22 -10.07 7.70
CA VAL A 264 26.57 -9.69 8.14
C VAL A 264 26.53 -8.56 9.18
N ASP A 265 25.69 -8.68 10.20
CA ASP A 265 25.79 -7.81 11.39
C ASP A 265 26.25 -8.57 12.65
N GLU A 266 26.51 -9.88 12.55
CA GLU A 266 27.19 -10.65 13.60
C GLU A 266 28.25 -11.52 12.93
N GLY A 267 29.47 -11.51 13.48
CA GLY A 267 30.61 -12.25 12.94
C GLY A 267 30.33 -13.75 12.75
N PRO A 268 31.16 -14.45 11.96
CA PRO A 268 30.95 -15.88 11.71
C PRO A 268 31.08 -16.65 13.03
N VAL A 269 29.96 -17.15 13.56
CA VAL A 269 29.96 -18.19 14.59
C VAL A 269 30.37 -19.50 13.91
N THR A 270 31.65 -19.62 13.65
CA THR A 270 32.32 -20.91 13.49
C THR A 270 32.61 -21.41 14.89
N ASN A 271 31.97 -22.51 15.27
CA ASN A 271 32.16 -23.35 16.47
C ASN A 271 30.94 -23.32 17.41
N ILE A 272 30.28 -24.48 17.48
CA ILE A 272 29.02 -24.76 18.21
C ILE A 272 29.33 -25.27 19.64
N ASP A 273 30.60 -25.31 20.06
CA ASP A 273 31.02 -26.04 21.25
C ASP A 273 31.30 -25.17 22.50
N ASP A 274 31.20 -23.84 22.42
CA ASP A 274 31.39 -22.96 23.59
C ASP A 274 30.09 -22.26 23.99
N ILE A 275 29.20 -23.00 24.66
CA ILE A 275 28.12 -22.42 25.47
C ILE A 275 28.53 -22.60 26.94
N SER A 276 29.27 -21.61 27.45
CA SER A 276 29.43 -21.39 28.89
C SER A 276 28.75 -20.07 29.26
N PRO A 277 27.92 -20.01 30.32
CA PRO A 277 27.23 -18.80 30.72
C PRO A 277 28.12 -17.98 31.65
N SER A 278 28.54 -16.79 31.23
CA SER A 278 29.14 -15.82 32.16
C SER A 278 28.91 -14.37 31.69
N PRO A 279 28.71 -13.42 32.60
CA PRO A 279 27.80 -12.30 32.40
C PRO A 279 28.48 -10.99 31.97
N GLU A 280 27.68 -10.14 31.34
CA GLU A 280 27.73 -8.67 31.46
C GLU A 280 29.07 -7.96 31.21
N THR A 281 29.51 -7.84 29.96
CA THR A 281 30.42 -6.74 29.56
C THR A 281 30.39 -6.47 28.03
N SER A 282 29.34 -5.84 27.51
CA SER A 282 29.47 -5.09 26.23
C SER A 282 28.42 -3.99 25.98
N LEU A 283 27.46 -3.78 26.89
CA LEU A 283 26.34 -2.83 26.69
C LEU A 283 26.71 -1.34 26.76
N ARG A 284 28.00 -0.94 26.81
CA ARG A 284 28.38 0.43 27.20
C ARG A 284 29.02 1.33 26.14
N SER A 285 29.15 0.92 24.88
CA SER A 285 29.82 1.75 23.85
C SER A 285 29.02 2.03 22.57
N LYS A 286 27.71 1.76 22.53
CA LYS A 286 26.87 2.05 21.35
C LYS A 286 25.65 2.92 21.70
N LYS A 287 25.84 3.95 22.52
CA LYS A 287 24.82 4.96 22.86
C LYS A 287 25.09 6.30 22.15
N GLU A 288 25.66 6.26 20.95
CA GLU A 288 25.76 7.43 20.10
C GLU A 288 25.04 7.16 18.78
N ARG A 289 23.95 7.92 18.57
CA ARG A 289 23.22 8.16 17.32
C ARG A 289 22.28 7.04 16.84
N LEU A 290 21.29 6.70 17.66
CA LEU A 290 20.05 6.08 17.14
C LEU A 290 19.21 7.16 16.43
N SER A 291 19.41 7.30 15.12
CA SER A 291 18.49 8.01 14.24
C SER A 291 17.14 7.28 14.22
N SER A 292 16.03 8.01 14.05
CA SER A 292 14.68 7.43 13.88
C SER A 292 14.63 6.37 12.77
N ASP A 293 15.45 6.54 11.73
CA ASP A 293 15.62 5.59 10.63
C ASP A 293 16.21 4.24 11.08
N ASP A 294 16.98 4.24 12.16
CA ASP A 294 17.63 3.05 12.72
C ASP A 294 16.62 2.20 13.51
N PHE A 295 15.72 2.85 14.26
CA PHE A 295 14.62 2.16 14.94
C PHE A 295 13.69 1.44 13.96
N SER A 296 13.27 2.10 12.87
CA SER A 296 12.42 1.45 11.86
C SER A 296 13.12 0.24 11.23
N GLN A 297 14.42 0.31 10.97
CA GLN A 297 15.21 -0.81 10.46
C GLN A 297 15.32 -1.95 11.48
N VAL A 298 15.54 -1.66 12.76
CA VAL A 298 15.55 -2.66 13.84
C VAL A 298 14.20 -3.37 13.96
N PHE A 299 13.08 -2.64 13.85
CA PHE A 299 11.75 -3.25 13.85
C PHE A 299 11.52 -4.15 12.63
N LYS A 300 11.99 -3.74 11.44
CA LYS A 300 11.92 -4.58 10.24
C LYS A 300 12.75 -5.86 10.41
N LYS A 301 14.01 -5.74 10.86
CA LYS A 301 14.88 -6.88 11.21
C LYS A 301 14.19 -7.83 12.17
N LYS A 302 13.61 -7.31 13.27
CA LYS A 302 12.90 -8.11 14.27
C LYS A 302 11.74 -8.90 13.66
N LYS A 303 10.91 -8.28 12.82
CA LYS A 303 9.78 -8.96 12.16
C LYS A 303 10.24 -10.09 11.25
N VAL A 304 11.29 -9.86 10.45
CA VAL A 304 11.85 -10.87 9.55
C VAL A 304 12.43 -12.04 10.34
N CYS A 305 13.22 -11.77 11.39
CA CYS A 305 13.74 -12.81 12.27
C CYS A 305 12.63 -13.59 12.97
N GLU A 306 11.58 -12.93 13.46
CA GLU A 306 10.43 -13.60 14.09
C GLU A 306 9.72 -14.52 13.09
N ARG A 307 9.54 -14.07 11.85
CA ARG A 307 8.97 -14.89 10.77
C ARG A 307 9.83 -16.11 10.46
N LEU A 308 11.15 -15.94 10.36
CA LEU A 308 12.11 -17.02 10.17
C LEU A 308 12.08 -18.02 11.33
N THR A 309 12.04 -17.56 12.58
CA THR A 309 11.93 -18.43 13.76
C THR A 309 10.66 -19.27 13.73
N ARG A 310 9.51 -18.68 13.39
CA ARG A 310 8.25 -19.43 13.25
C ARG A 310 8.34 -20.49 12.14
N PHE A 311 9.02 -20.18 11.03
CA PHE A 311 9.26 -21.14 9.95
C PHE A 311 10.15 -22.30 10.42
N LEU A 312 11.23 -22.02 11.16
CA LEU A 312 12.10 -23.04 11.74
C LEU A 312 11.34 -23.96 12.70
N LEU A 313 10.52 -23.40 13.58
CA LEU A 313 9.67 -24.17 14.49
C LEU A 313 8.70 -25.07 13.72
N ARG A 314 8.15 -24.60 12.61
CA ARG A 314 7.28 -25.42 11.76
C ARG A 314 8.03 -26.57 11.12
N LEU A 315 9.25 -26.34 10.62
CA LEU A 315 10.09 -27.40 10.07
C LEU A 315 10.47 -28.44 11.14
N ASP A 316 10.86 -27.99 12.33
CA ASP A 316 11.21 -28.89 13.44
C ASP A 316 10.00 -29.75 13.83
N TYR A 317 8.81 -29.14 13.92
CA TYR A 317 7.58 -29.90 14.15
C TYR A 317 7.33 -30.96 13.08
N ILE A 318 7.47 -30.64 11.80
CA ILE A 318 7.30 -31.60 10.70
C ILE A 318 8.30 -32.75 10.82
N ILE A 319 9.58 -32.45 11.09
CA ILE A 319 10.62 -33.47 11.25
C ILE A 319 10.33 -34.36 12.47
N GLN A 320 9.89 -33.79 13.59
CA GLN A 320 9.52 -34.55 14.78
C GLN A 320 8.29 -35.42 14.56
N ASP A 321 7.31 -34.95 13.80
CA ASP A 321 6.11 -35.70 13.45
C ASP A 321 6.48 -36.93 12.61
N THR A 322 7.28 -36.76 11.56
CA THR A 322 7.76 -37.88 10.75
C THR A 322 8.60 -38.89 11.53
N LYS A 323 9.28 -38.46 12.61
CA LYS A 323 10.01 -39.38 13.49
C LYS A 323 9.06 -40.28 14.30
N LYS A 324 7.84 -39.84 14.60
CA LYS A 324 6.86 -40.67 15.31
C LYS A 324 6.26 -41.75 14.41
N ASP A 325 6.19 -41.48 13.11
CA ASP A 325 5.64 -42.41 12.11
C ASP A 325 6.67 -43.44 11.61
N LEU A 326 7.97 -43.25 11.95
CA LEU A 326 9.10 -44.14 11.62
C LEU A 326 9.39 -45.17 12.72
#